data_AF-A0A2V2WH36-F1
#
_entry.id   AF-A0A2V2WH36-F1
#
_cell.length_a   1.000
_cell.length_b   1.000
_cell.length_c   1.000
_cell.angle_alpha   90.00
_cell.angle_beta   90.00
_cell.angle_gamma   90.00
#
_symmetry.space_group_name_H-M   'P 1'
#
loop_
_entity.id
_entity.type
_entity.pdbx_description
1 polymer ?
#
loop_
_entity_poly.entity_id
_entity_poly.type
_entity_poly.pdbx_seq_one_letter_code
_entity_poly.pdbx_strand_id
1 'polypeptide(L)'
;MFALFAVYTLNLLLAGIILNLTTLPKTFQFISNVSLIRLAYESSILSQFLGRDFGCGESNETMCYTGPQYAAFLGFKKSRMWVNVWILAGISVLLIMGSLCGMLWHRPPRDFR
;
A
#
# COMPACT_ATOMS: atom_id res chain seq x y z
N MET A 1 -20.83 -2.31 -8.28
CA MET A 1 -20.20 -2.96 -7.12
C MET A 1 -19.07 -3.92 -7.50
N PHE A 2 -19.29 -4.87 -8.42
CA PHE A 2 -18.29 -5.89 -8.79
C PHE A 2 -16.93 -5.31 -9.23
N ALA A 3 -16.92 -4.23 -10.02
CA ALA A 3 -15.68 -3.59 -10.48
C ALA A 3 -14.82 -3.01 -9.34
N LEU A 4 -15.45 -2.32 -8.37
CA LEU A 4 -14.76 -1.79 -7.19
C LEU A 4 -14.16 -2.93 -6.34
N PHE A 5 -14.94 -3.99 -6.15
CA PHE A 5 -14.48 -5.19 -5.45
C PHE A 5 -13.27 -5.81 -6.15
N ALA A 6 -13.36 -6.06 -7.46
CA ALA A 6 -12.27 -6.64 -8.25
C ALA A 6 -10.99 -5.78 -8.20
N VAL A 7 -11.13 -4.46 -8.31
CA VAL A 7 -9.99 -3.52 -8.17
C VAL A 7 -9.37 -3.61 -6.79
N TYR A 8 -10.17 -3.66 -5.73
CA TYR A 8 -9.67 -3.73 -4.35
C TYR A 8 -8.96 -5.06 -4.06
N THR A 9 -9.53 -6.17 -4.50
CA THR A 9 -8.94 -7.51 -4.34
C THR A 9 -7.63 -7.63 -5.12
N LEU A 10 -7.55 -7.07 -6.32
CA LEU A 10 -6.31 -7.02 -7.09
C LEU A 10 -5.23 -6.19 -6.39
N ASN A 11 -5.61 -5.05 -5.78
CA ASN A 11 -4.70 -4.24 -4.96
C ASN A 11 -4.20 -4.98 -3.72
N LEU A 12 -5.04 -5.80 -3.06
CA LEU A 12 -4.64 -6.62 -1.92
C LEU A 12 -3.64 -7.72 -2.31
N LEU A 13 -3.89 -8.42 -3.42
CA LEU A 13 -2.97 -9.46 -3.93
C LEU A 13 -1.62 -8.88 -4.31
N LEU A 14 -1.62 -7.67 -4.90
CA LEU A 14 -0.41 -6.95 -5.31
C LEU A 14 0.24 -6.18 -4.16
N ALA A 15 -0.32 -6.14 -2.95
CA ALA A 15 0.23 -5.37 -1.83
C ALA A 15 1.60 -5.89 -1.35
N GLY A 16 1.95 -7.14 -1.70
CA GLY A 16 3.15 -7.82 -1.20
C GLY A 16 2.94 -8.53 0.14
N ILE A 17 1.68 -8.66 0.57
CA ILE A 17 1.29 -9.37 1.79
C ILE A 17 1.19 -10.88 1.51
N ILE A 18 0.54 -11.25 0.39
CA ILE A 18 0.25 -12.64 0.03
C ILE A 18 1.30 -13.20 -0.94
N LEU A 19 1.75 -12.37 -1.88
CA LEU A 19 2.72 -12.75 -2.89
C LEU A 19 4.03 -12.00 -2.65
N ASN A 20 5.15 -12.74 -2.63
CA ASN A 20 6.45 -12.09 -2.57
C ASN A 20 6.69 -11.34 -3.89
N LEU A 21 7.04 -10.06 -3.79
CA LEU A 21 7.19 -9.22 -4.97
C LEU A 21 8.46 -9.49 -5.77
N THR A 22 9.49 -10.00 -5.11
CA THR A 22 10.75 -10.36 -5.77
C THR A 22 10.57 -11.47 -6.79
N THR A 23 9.52 -12.29 -6.63
CA THR A 23 9.18 -13.40 -7.53
C THR A 23 8.17 -13.03 -8.63
N LEU A 24 7.62 -11.81 -8.62
CA LEU A 24 6.62 -11.36 -9.60
C LEU A 24 7.26 -10.78 -10.88
N PRO A 25 6.62 -10.92 -12.06
CA PRO A 25 7.09 -10.31 -13.30
C PRO A 25 7.13 -8.78 -13.21
N LYS A 26 8.07 -8.14 -13.91
CA LYS A 26 8.32 -6.68 -13.86
C LYS A 26 7.07 -5.83 -14.09
N THR A 27 6.16 -6.26 -14.96
CA THR A 27 4.90 -5.56 -15.25
C THR A 27 4.00 -5.49 -14.02
N PHE A 28 3.87 -6.59 -13.28
CA PHE A 28 3.08 -6.64 -12.05
C PHE A 28 3.76 -5.92 -10.89
N GLN A 29 5.11 -5.90 -10.85
CA GLN A 29 5.85 -5.09 -9.89
C GLN A 29 5.60 -3.58 -10.08
N PHE A 30 5.44 -3.12 -11.33
CA PHE A 30 5.12 -1.72 -11.61
C PHE A 30 3.72 -1.35 -11.12
N ILE A 31 2.71 -2.15 -11.46
CA ILE A 31 1.32 -1.94 -11.02
C ILE A 31 1.24 -1.98 -9.48
N SER A 32 1.98 -2.92 -8.89
CA SER A 32 2.08 -3.05 -7.44
C SER A 32 2.65 -1.77 -6.80
N ASN A 33 3.70 -1.16 -7.36
CA ASN A 33 4.27 0.10 -6.83
C ASN A 33 3.33 1.31 -6.87
N VAL A 34 2.24 1.26 -7.65
CA VAL A 34 1.19 2.29 -7.69
C VAL A 34 0.01 1.94 -6.77
N SER A 35 -0.06 0.70 -6.28
CA SER A 35 -1.14 0.24 -5.41
C SER A 35 -1.17 1.03 -4.09
N LEU A 36 -2.35 1.59 -3.77
CA LEU A 36 -2.61 2.28 -2.51
C LEU A 36 -2.29 1.40 -1.30
N ILE A 37 -2.70 0.13 -1.36
CA ILE A 37 -2.54 -0.81 -0.26
C ILE A 37 -1.05 -1.14 -0.05
N ARG A 38 -0.27 -1.31 -1.12
CA ARG A 38 1.17 -1.51 -1.02
C ARG A 38 1.88 -0.32 -0.38
N LEU A 39 1.61 0.89 -0.87
CA LEU A 39 2.26 2.10 -0.37
C LEU A 39 1.97 2.29 1.12
N ALA A 40 0.71 2.06 1.52
CA ALA A 40 0.28 2.15 2.92
C ALA A 40 0.92 1.05 3.77
N TYR A 41 0.96 -0.19 3.26
CA TYR A 41 1.58 -1.32 3.94
C TYR A 41 3.08 -1.13 4.16
N GLU A 42 3.83 -0.76 3.12
CA GLU A 42 5.28 -0.46 3.22
C GLU A 42 5.54 0.65 4.25
N SER A 43 4.74 1.73 4.24
CA SER A 43 4.89 2.81 5.22
C SER A 43 4.56 2.39 6.65
N SER A 44 3.52 1.57 6.85
CA SER A 44 3.08 1.10 8.17
C SER A 44 4.09 0.13 8.79
N ILE A 45 4.58 -0.82 8.00
CA ILE A 45 5.60 -1.78 8.41
C ILE A 45 6.90 -1.06 8.77
N LEU A 46 7.35 -0.13 7.92
CA LEU A 46 8.56 0.65 8.20
C LEU A 46 8.38 1.51 9.45
N SER A 47 7.19 2.06 9.71
CA SER A 47 6.94 2.85 10.93
C SER A 47 6.93 2.02 12.21
N GLN A 48 6.42 0.79 12.14
CA GLN A 48 6.22 -0.05 13.32
C GLN A 48 7.43 -0.93 13.64
N PHE A 49 8.16 -1.39 12.62
CA PHE A 49 9.24 -2.36 12.78
C PHE A 49 10.63 -1.72 12.81
N LEU A 50 10.78 -0.44 12.45
CA LEU A 50 12.06 0.22 12.64
C LEU A 50 12.41 0.33 14.12
N GLY A 51 13.59 -0.19 14.49
CA GLY A 51 14.07 -0.13 15.87
C GLY A 51 13.37 -1.10 16.82
N ARG A 52 12.66 -2.11 16.29
CA ARG A 52 12.15 -3.23 17.07
C ARG A 52 12.96 -4.48 16.78
N ASP A 53 13.36 -5.16 17.85
CA ASP A 53 13.97 -6.48 17.78
C ASP A 53 12.91 -7.50 18.12
N PHE A 54 12.52 -8.33 17.14
CA PHE A 54 11.71 -9.51 17.42
C PHE A 54 12.68 -10.62 17.83
N GLY A 55 12.97 -10.67 19.13
CA GLY A 55 13.84 -11.68 19.70
C GLY A 55 13.21 -13.06 19.61
N CYS A 56 14.00 -14.06 19.23
CA CYS A 56 13.66 -15.45 19.49
C CYS A 56 14.09 -15.83 20.90
N GLY A 57 13.26 -16.58 21.61
CA GLY A 57 13.72 -17.34 22.77
C GLY A 57 14.71 -18.42 22.32
N GLU A 58 15.66 -18.79 23.19
CA GLU A 58 16.77 -19.70 22.91
C GLU A 58 16.38 -21.08 22.32
N SER A 59 15.10 -21.46 22.31
CA SER A 59 14.66 -22.82 22.01
C SER A 59 13.90 -23.05 20.69
N ASN A 60 13.64 -22.03 19.85
CA ASN A 60 12.79 -22.23 18.66
C ASN A 60 13.48 -21.79 17.35
N GLU A 61 13.78 -22.77 16.49
CA GLU A 61 14.37 -22.62 15.14
C GLU A 61 13.41 -22.06 14.07
N THR A 62 12.41 -21.25 14.45
CA THR A 62 11.45 -20.71 13.50
C THR A 62 11.73 -19.23 13.25
N MET A 63 12.51 -18.95 12.20
CA MET A 63 12.71 -17.66 11.53
C MET A 63 12.72 -16.42 12.43
N CYS A 64 13.87 -16.16 13.04
CA CYS A 64 14.12 -14.98 13.86
C CYS A 64 14.53 -13.80 12.97
N TYR A 65 13.71 -12.76 12.89
CA TYR A 65 14.03 -11.55 12.14
C TYR A 65 13.97 -10.33 13.05
N THR A 66 15.01 -9.51 13.08
CA THR A 66 14.85 -8.14 13.60
C THR A 66 13.93 -7.35 12.67
N GLY A 67 13.26 -6.31 13.17
CA GLY A 67 12.35 -5.51 12.35
C GLY A 67 12.98 -4.94 11.06
N PRO A 68 14.26 -4.50 11.06
CA PRO A 68 14.97 -4.15 9.84
C PRO A 68 15.23 -5.33 8.89
N GLN A 69 15.53 -6.51 9.43
CA GLN A 69 15.74 -7.73 8.61
C GLN A 69 14.42 -8.17 7.97
N TYR A 70 13.31 -8.08 8.68
CA TYR A 70 11.98 -8.37 8.13
C TYR A 70 11.59 -7.40 7.02
N ALA A 71 11.86 -6.09 7.21
CA ALA A 71 11.62 -5.09 6.16
C ALA A 71 12.50 -5.33 4.92
N ALA A 72 13.76 -5.73 5.11
CA ALA A 72 14.67 -6.08 4.02
C ALA A 72 14.21 -7.34 3.27
N PHE A 73 13.69 -8.35 3.97
CA PHE A 73 13.12 -9.56 3.37
C PHE A 73 11.92 -9.23 2.46
N LEU A 74 11.09 -8.27 2.85
CA LEU A 74 9.98 -7.76 2.04
C LEU A 74 10.42 -6.82 0.90
N GLY A 75 11.72 -6.49 0.82
CA GLY A 75 12.27 -5.57 -0.18
C GLY A 75 11.91 -4.10 0.06
N PHE A 76 11.53 -3.73 1.29
CA PHE A 76 11.16 -2.37 1.65
C PHE A 76 12.39 -1.56 2.02
N LYS A 77 12.40 -0.30 1.60
CA LYS A 77 13.51 0.62 1.87
C LYS A 77 13.05 1.73 2.81
N LYS A 78 13.78 1.96 3.90
CA LYS A 78 13.51 3.05 4.86
C LYS A 78 13.34 4.41 4.17
N SER A 79 14.15 4.70 3.15
CA SER A 79 14.07 5.96 2.40
C SER A 79 12.72 6.17 1.68
N ARG A 80 11.98 5.09 1.39
CA ARG A 80 10.68 5.15 0.72
C ARG A 80 9.51 5.37 1.66
N MET A 81 9.70 5.27 2.97
CA MET A 81 8.61 5.46 3.94
C MET A 81 7.87 6.79 3.71
N TRP A 82 8.60 7.91 3.74
CA TRP A 82 8.02 9.24 3.56
C TRP A 82 7.58 9.50 2.12
N VAL A 83 8.31 8.96 1.14
CA VAL A 83 7.94 9.08 -0.28
C VAL A 83 6.58 8.42 -0.53
N ASN A 84 6.35 7.23 0.02
CA ASN A 84 5.09 6.51 -0.13
C ASN A 84 3.92 7.26 0.51
N VAL A 85 4.13 7.88 1.69
CA VAL A 85 3.12 8.72 2.35
C VAL A 85 2.74 9.92 1.48
N TRP A 86 3.72 10.61 0.88
CA TRP A 86 3.46 11.72 -0.03
C TRP A 86 2.70 11.28 -1.30
N ILE A 87 3.04 10.12 -1.86
CA ILE A 87 2.31 9.56 -3.01
C ILE A 87 0.86 9.27 -2.63
N LEU A 88 0.62 8.66 -1.46
CA LEU A 88 -0.74 8.39 -0.96
C LEU A 88 -1.55 9.67 -0.75
N ALA A 89 -0.94 10.70 -0.16
CA ALA A 89 -1.58 12.00 0.00
C ALA A 89 -1.93 12.60 -1.36
N GLY A 90 -1.01 12.53 -2.33
CA GLY A 90 -1.23 12.99 -3.70
C GLY A 90 -2.40 12.27 -4.40
N ILE A 91 -2.46 10.94 -4.31
CA ILE A 91 -3.56 10.16 -4.89
C ILE A 91 -4.90 10.52 -4.22
N SER A 92 -4.90 10.72 -2.89
CA SER A 92 -6.10 11.11 -2.15
C SER A 92 -6.63 12.48 -2.61
N VAL A 93 -5.74 13.47 -2.76
CA VAL A 93 -6.09 14.79 -3.30
C VAL A 93 -6.65 14.68 -4.71
N LEU A 94 -6.02 13.88 -5.59
CA LEU A 94 -6.49 13.69 -6.96
C LEU A 94 -7.89 13.05 -7.02
N LEU A 95 -8.17 12.05 -6.17
CA LEU A 95 -9.48 11.41 -6.09
C LEU A 95 -10.55 12.38 -5.59
N ILE A 96 -10.24 13.17 -4.57
CA ILE A 96 -11.15 14.20 -4.03
C ILE A 96 -11.42 15.26 -5.11
N MET A 97 -10.39 15.78 -5.76
CA MET A 97 -10.52 16.75 -6.85
C MET A 97 -11.32 16.20 -8.02
N GLY A 98 -11.08 14.94 -8.41
CA GLY A 98 -11.86 14.26 -9.46
C GLY A 98 -13.34 14.14 -9.10
N SER A 99 -13.65 13.79 -7.85
CA SER A 99 -15.03 13.73 -7.36
C SER A 99 -15.70 15.10 -7.34
N LEU A 100 -14.98 16.14 -6.93
CA LEU A 100 -15.47 17.53 -6.92
C LEU A 100 -15.76 18.02 -8.34
N CYS A 101 -14.84 17.79 -9.27
CA CYS A 101 -15.05 18.12 -10.68
C CYS A 101 -16.25 17.38 -11.26
N GLY A 102 -16.41 16.08 -10.96
CA GLY A 102 -17.56 15.30 -11.39
C GLY A 102 -18.88 15.87 -10.85
N MET A 103 -18.93 16.21 -9.56
CA MET A 103 -20.11 16.83 -8.95
C MET A 103 -20.42 18.22 -9.51
N LEU A 104 -19.41 19.02 -9.83
CA LEU A 104 -19.59 20.34 -10.45
C LEU A 104 -20.08 20.23 -11.90
N TRP A 105 -19.60 19.22 -12.65
CA TRP A 105 -19.99 18.99 -14.03
C TRP A 105 -21.39 18.36 -14.16
N HIS A 106 -21.75 17.47 -13.25
CA HIS A 106 -23.05 16.80 -13.20
C HIS A 106 -23.98 17.39 -12.16
N ARG A 107 -23.98 18.72 -11.95
CA ARG A 107 -24.98 19.34 -11.07
C ARG A 107 -26.38 18.93 -11.55
N PRO A 108 -27.14 18.12 -10.78
CA PRO A 108 -28.50 17.82 -11.16
C PRO A 108 -29.31 19.12 -11.14
N PRO A 109 -30.28 19.30 -12.05
CA PRO A 109 -31.19 20.43 -11.95
C PRO A 109 -31.81 20.39 -10.56
N ARG A 110 -31.64 21.47 -9.79
CA ARG A 110 -32.31 21.63 -8.51
C ARG A 110 -33.80 21.69 -8.82
N ASP A 111 -34.51 20.60 -8.55
CA ASP A 111 -35.97 20.58 -8.58
C ASP A 111 -36.43 21.46 -7.42
N PHE A 112 -36.68 22.74 -7.72
CA PHE A 112 -37.35 23.66 -6.82
C PHE A 112 -38.84 23.34 -6.91
N ARG A 113 -39.32 22.51 -5.98
CA ARG A 113 -40.72 22.46 -5.61
C ARG A 113 -40.93 23.29 -4.36
#